data_AF-A0A433VKU9-F1
#
_entry.id   AF-A0A433VKU9-F1
#
_cell.length_a   1.000
_cell.length_b   1.000
_cell.length_c   1.000
_cell.angle_alpha   90.00
_cell.angle_beta   90.00
_cell.angle_gamma   90.00
#
_symmetry.space_group_name_H-M   'P 1'
#
loop_
_entity.id
_entity.type
_entity.pdbx_description
1 polymer ?
#
loop_
_entity_poly.entity_id
_entity_poly.type
_entity_poly.pdbx_seq_one_letter_code
_entity_poly.pdbx_strand_id
1 'polypeptide(L)'
;MSQMDKELLELQLLGIKPVHFADLVRTAQLMYNPASCMSGIDIEVDWEELGVPNDVLENLRVLGYEYRYALPDVAPSIVWSKLKPETRVWFVANKDELWKFEEYFPALDED
;
A
#
# COMPACT_ATOMS: atom_id res chain seq x y z
N MET A 1 10.19 -19.84 15.98
CA MET A 1 10.13 -18.73 15.01
C MET A 1 9.75 -19.30 13.66
N SER A 2 8.66 -18.82 13.09
CA SER A 2 8.22 -19.18 11.75
C SER A 2 9.14 -18.55 10.69
N GLN A 3 9.06 -19.02 9.43
CA GLN A 3 9.76 -18.38 8.32
C GLN A 3 9.34 -16.91 8.15
N MET A 4 8.05 -16.63 8.40
CA MET A 4 7.47 -15.27 8.34
C MET A 4 8.08 -14.33 9.40
N ASP A 5 8.34 -14.85 10.60
CA ASP A 5 8.96 -14.05 11.69
C ASP A 5 10.40 -13.66 11.35
N LYS A 6 11.12 -14.55 10.65
CA LYS A 6 12.49 -14.29 10.20
C LYS A 6 12.53 -13.25 9.09
N GLU A 7 11.66 -13.39 8.08
CA GLU A 7 11.52 -12.39 7.02
C GLU A 7 11.17 -11.02 7.60
N LEU A 8 10.22 -10.94 8.54
CA LEU A 8 9.86 -9.67 9.15
C LEU A 8 11.03 -9.04 9.94
N LEU A 9 11.83 -9.86 10.63
CA LEU A 9 13.03 -9.42 11.31
C LEU A 9 14.08 -8.88 10.30
N GLU A 10 14.27 -9.55 9.17
CA GLU A 10 15.16 -9.09 8.10
C GLU A 10 14.69 -7.75 7.52
N LEU A 11 13.38 -7.56 7.32
CA LEU A 11 12.83 -6.29 6.87
C LEU A 11 13.06 -5.16 7.89
N GLN A 12 12.97 -5.46 9.19
CA GLN A 12 13.32 -4.49 10.24
C GLN A 12 14.81 -4.10 10.19
N LEU A 13 15.70 -5.05 9.90
CA LEU A 13 17.12 -4.77 9.71
C LEU A 13 17.39 -3.92 8.45
N LEU A 14 16.52 -4.02 7.44
CA LEU A 14 16.50 -3.15 6.26
C LEU A 14 15.81 -1.80 6.49
N GLY A 15 15.43 -1.51 7.74
CA GLY A 15 14.81 -0.24 8.13
C GLY A 15 13.32 -0.15 7.83
N ILE A 16 12.66 -1.24 7.45
CA ILE A 16 11.21 -1.26 7.23
C ILE A 16 10.50 -1.36 8.58
N LYS A 17 9.67 -0.36 8.87
CA LYS A 17 8.95 -0.23 10.14
C LYS A 17 7.45 -0.51 9.93
N PRO A 18 6.70 -0.84 11.00
CA PRO A 18 5.25 -1.02 10.90
C PRO A 18 4.51 0.16 10.23
N VAL A 19 4.96 1.40 10.45
CA VAL A 19 4.37 2.58 9.79
C VAL A 19 4.43 2.50 8.27
N HIS A 20 5.50 1.95 7.67
CA HIS A 20 5.58 1.80 6.23
C HIS A 20 4.53 0.81 5.68
N PHE A 21 4.14 -0.18 6.47
CA PHE A 21 3.06 -1.09 6.09
C PHE A 21 1.69 -0.41 6.19
N ALA A 22 1.48 0.45 7.19
CA ALA A 22 0.29 1.28 7.29
C ALA A 22 0.17 2.20 6.06
N ASP A 23 1.25 2.88 5.68
CA ASP A 23 1.30 3.75 4.50
C ASP A 23 1.08 2.96 3.20
N LEU A 24 1.59 1.72 3.11
CA LEU A 24 1.32 0.82 1.98
C LEU A 24 -0.15 0.44 1.88
N VAL A 25 -0.81 0.14 3.01
CA VAL A 25 -2.25 -0.16 3.03
C VAL A 25 -3.05 1.05 2.57
N ARG A 26 -2.74 2.27 3.05
CA ARG A 26 -3.41 3.50 2.59
C ARG A 26 -3.17 3.76 1.11
N THR A 27 -1.94 3.62 0.65
CA THR A 27 -1.58 3.73 -0.77
C THR A 27 -2.38 2.74 -1.63
N ALA A 28 -2.50 1.49 -1.17
CA ALA A 28 -3.28 0.47 -1.86
C ALA A 28 -4.78 0.82 -1.92
N GLN A 29 -5.35 1.36 -0.82
CA GLN A 29 -6.73 1.84 -0.79
C GLN A 29 -6.95 2.97 -1.80
N LEU A 30 -6.03 3.93 -1.90
CA LEU A 30 -6.06 5.01 -2.90
C LEU A 30 -5.97 4.46 -4.33
N MET A 31 -5.11 3.47 -4.59
CA MET A 31 -4.99 2.85 -5.92
C MET A 31 -6.23 2.05 -6.34
N TYR A 32 -6.92 1.46 -5.36
CA TYR A 32 -8.19 0.79 -5.57
C TYR A 32 -9.33 1.80 -5.81
N ASN A 33 -9.38 2.87 -5.02
CA ASN A 33 -10.41 3.90 -5.12
C ASN A 33 -9.83 5.30 -4.83
N PRO A 34 -9.33 6.00 -5.86
CA PRO A 34 -8.69 7.31 -5.68
C PRO A 34 -9.70 8.41 -5.31
N ALA A 35 -10.99 8.16 -5.50
CA ALA A 35 -12.08 9.06 -5.15
C ALA A 35 -12.50 8.95 -3.67
N SER A 36 -11.77 8.21 -2.84
CA SER A 36 -12.03 8.11 -1.39
C SER A 36 -13.47 7.71 -1.06
N CYS A 37 -14.04 6.76 -1.82
CA CYS A 37 -15.43 6.30 -1.67
C CYS A 37 -16.52 7.32 -2.00
N MET A 38 -16.20 8.47 -2.62
CA MET A 38 -17.22 9.38 -3.14
C MET A 38 -17.97 8.76 -4.34
N SER A 39 -19.24 8.44 -4.13
CA SER A 39 -20.08 7.88 -5.19
C SER A 39 -20.25 8.87 -6.35
N GLY A 40 -20.04 8.40 -7.58
CA GLY A 40 -20.26 9.19 -8.79
C GLY A 40 -19.06 10.01 -9.26
N ILE A 41 -17.90 9.88 -8.60
CA ILE A 41 -16.63 10.46 -9.04
C ILE A 41 -15.73 9.33 -9.54
N ASP A 42 -15.37 9.37 -10.81
CA ASP A 42 -14.36 8.49 -11.39
C ASP A 42 -13.10 9.34 -11.63
N ILE A 43 -12.00 8.96 -10.97
CA ILE A 43 -10.71 9.65 -11.09
C ILE A 43 -9.77 8.69 -11.81
N GLU A 44 -9.48 9.01 -13.06
CA GLU A 44 -8.41 8.35 -13.80
C GLU A 44 -7.07 8.93 -13.35
N VAL A 45 -6.17 8.05 -12.92
CA VAL A 45 -4.83 8.41 -12.46
C VAL A 45 -3.83 7.61 -13.28
N ASP A 46 -2.88 8.30 -13.89
CA ASP A 46 -1.73 7.67 -14.51
C ASP A 46 -0.70 7.27 -13.44
N TRP A 47 -0.88 6.07 -12.91
CA TRP A 47 -0.01 5.52 -11.87
C TRP A 47 1.40 5.21 -12.41
N GLU A 48 1.55 4.96 -13.71
CA GLU A 48 2.85 4.68 -14.31
C GLU A 48 3.71 5.95 -14.34
N GLU A 49 3.11 7.11 -14.66
CA GLU A 49 3.78 8.42 -14.53
C GLU A 49 4.19 8.75 -13.08
N LEU A 50 3.44 8.23 -12.09
CA LEU A 50 3.77 8.35 -10.67
C LEU A 50 4.78 7.28 -10.18
N GLY A 51 5.36 6.49 -11.09
CA GLY A 51 6.39 5.50 -10.76
C GLY A 51 5.86 4.19 -10.20
N VAL A 52 4.61 3.86 -10.48
CA VAL A 52 3.96 2.60 -10.06
C VAL A 52 3.75 1.71 -11.30
N PRO A 53 4.59 0.69 -11.50
CA PRO A 53 4.43 -0.25 -12.61
C PRO A 53 3.09 -0.99 -12.59
N ASN A 54 2.58 -1.40 -13.75
CA ASN A 54 1.27 -2.04 -13.88
C ASN A 54 1.10 -3.32 -13.05
N ASP A 55 2.14 -4.16 -12.96
CA ASP A 55 2.14 -5.39 -12.16
C ASP A 55 2.05 -5.12 -10.65
N VAL A 56 2.71 -4.05 -10.20
CA VAL A 56 2.60 -3.51 -8.83
C VAL A 56 1.20 -2.96 -8.59
N LEU A 57 0.69 -2.12 -9.50
CA LEU A 57 -0.65 -1.52 -9.42
C LEU A 57 -1.74 -2.58 -9.31
N GLU A 58 -1.70 -3.63 -10.14
CA GLU A 58 -2.65 -4.73 -10.08
C GLU A 58 -2.67 -5.41 -8.71
N ASN A 59 -1.48 -5.69 -8.15
CA ASN A 59 -1.40 -6.31 -6.83
C ASN A 59 -1.89 -5.38 -5.72
N LEU A 60 -1.56 -4.09 -5.78
CA LEU A 60 -1.99 -3.10 -4.81
C LEU A 60 -3.50 -2.80 -4.90
N ARG A 61 -4.12 -2.85 -6.09
CA ARG A 61 -5.57 -2.75 -6.22
C ARG A 61 -6.30 -3.90 -5.55
N VAL A 62 -5.79 -5.12 -5.67
CA VAL A 62 -6.35 -6.30 -4.95
C VAL A 62 -6.22 -6.11 -3.44
N LEU A 63 -5.05 -5.67 -2.99
CA LEU A 63 -4.79 -5.40 -1.57
C LEU A 63 -5.70 -4.28 -1.02
N GLY A 64 -5.84 -3.20 -1.78
CA GLY A 64 -6.69 -2.06 -1.45
C GLY A 64 -8.16 -2.42 -1.38
N TYR A 65 -8.66 -3.24 -2.30
CA TYR A 65 -10.03 -3.76 -2.25
C TYR A 65 -10.28 -4.60 -0.98
N GLU A 66 -9.33 -5.47 -0.63
CA GLU A 66 -9.42 -6.33 0.55
C GLU A 66 -9.47 -5.49 1.83
N TYR A 67 -8.63 -4.46 1.92
CA TYR A 67 -8.52 -3.59 3.08
C TYR A 67 -9.30 -2.29 2.97
N ARG A 68 -10.25 -2.15 2.04
CA ARG A 68 -10.96 -0.89 1.74
C ARG A 68 -11.70 -0.23 2.91
N TYR A 69 -11.99 -1.00 3.97
CA TYR A 69 -12.63 -0.51 5.20
C TYR A 69 -11.79 -0.80 6.46
N ALA A 70 -10.55 -1.26 6.29
CA ALA A 70 -9.69 -1.55 7.41
C ALA A 70 -8.96 -0.27 7.84
N LEU A 71 -8.88 -0.07 9.16
CA LEU A 71 -7.85 0.79 9.72
C LEU A 71 -6.48 0.20 9.35
N PRO A 72 -5.46 1.03 9.09
CA PRO A 72 -4.15 0.59 8.59
C PRO A 72 -3.31 -0.18 9.61
N ASP A 73 -3.90 -0.62 10.73
CA ASP A 73 -3.29 -1.44 11.79
C ASP A 73 -3.24 -2.94 11.46
N VAL A 74 -3.24 -3.29 10.18
CA VAL A 74 -3.09 -4.68 9.73
C VAL A 74 -1.67 -5.16 10.06
N ALA A 75 -1.54 -6.35 10.64
CA ALA A 75 -0.24 -6.90 11.00
C ALA A 75 0.71 -6.96 9.77
N PRO A 76 1.96 -6.45 9.88
CA PRO A 76 2.91 -6.43 8.77
C PRO A 76 3.15 -7.78 8.10
N SER A 77 3.16 -8.86 8.87
CA SER A 77 3.33 -10.23 8.35
C SER A 77 2.19 -10.65 7.42
N ILE A 78 0.96 -10.24 7.73
CA ILE A 78 -0.22 -10.52 6.90
C ILE A 78 -0.10 -9.74 5.58
N VAL A 79 0.16 -8.43 5.67
CA VAL A 79 0.33 -7.57 4.48
C VAL A 79 1.46 -8.11 3.59
N TRP A 80 2.63 -8.37 4.17
CA TRP A 80 3.81 -8.87 3.44
C TRP A 80 3.53 -10.18 2.69
N SER A 81 2.77 -11.11 3.31
CA SER A 81 2.42 -12.39 2.69
C SER A 81 1.51 -12.25 1.46
N LYS A 82 0.83 -11.12 1.30
CA LYS A 82 -0.07 -10.81 0.16
C LYS A 82 0.63 -10.08 -0.98
N LEU A 83 1.86 -9.60 -0.77
CA LEU A 83 2.63 -8.92 -1.81
C LEU A 83 3.31 -9.93 -2.73
N LYS A 84 3.13 -9.74 -4.04
CA LYS A 84 3.93 -10.39 -5.08
C LYS A 84 5.40 -9.93 -5.00
N PRO A 85 6.35 -10.72 -5.52
CA PRO A 85 7.77 -10.37 -5.49
C PRO A 85 8.08 -8.97 -6.03
N GLU A 86 7.44 -8.57 -7.14
CA GLU A 86 7.65 -7.29 -7.81
C GLU A 86 7.18 -6.13 -6.92
N THR A 87 5.99 -6.27 -6.32
CA THR A 87 5.44 -5.33 -5.33
C THR A 87 6.31 -5.23 -4.09
N ARG A 88 6.93 -6.33 -3.62
CA ARG A 88 7.85 -6.29 -2.47
C ARG A 88 9.07 -5.45 -2.80
N VAL A 89 9.70 -5.68 -3.96
CA VAL A 89 10.87 -4.90 -4.40
C VAL A 89 10.51 -3.43 -4.52
N TRP A 90 9.38 -3.12 -5.16
CA TRP A 90 8.88 -1.76 -5.29
C TRP A 90 8.61 -1.12 -3.92
N PHE A 91 7.96 -1.84 -3.01
CA PHE A 91 7.66 -1.34 -1.67
C PHE A 91 8.94 -1.01 -0.89
N VAL A 92 9.95 -1.90 -0.89
CA VAL A 92 11.22 -1.61 -0.19
C VAL A 92 11.90 -0.35 -0.73
N ALA A 93 11.84 -0.14 -2.05
CA ALA A 93 12.43 1.03 -2.71
C ALA A 93 11.68 2.33 -2.41
N ASN A 94 10.35 2.29 -2.21
CA ASN A 94 9.49 3.47 -2.09
C ASN A 94 8.92 3.70 -0.68
N LYS A 95 9.21 2.84 0.29
CA LYS A 95 8.62 2.84 1.64
C LYS A 95 8.62 4.21 2.36
N ASP A 96 9.62 5.05 2.11
CA ASP A 96 9.80 6.35 2.78
C ASP A 96 9.02 7.48 2.08
N GLU A 97 8.40 7.18 0.93
CA GLU A 97 7.69 8.15 0.08
C GLU A 97 6.21 7.82 -0.13
N LEU A 98 5.72 6.69 0.39
CA LEU A 98 4.34 6.26 0.19
C LEU A 98 3.30 7.28 0.68
N TRP A 99 3.60 7.97 1.78
CA TRP A 99 2.74 9.04 2.32
C TRP A 99 2.51 10.18 1.32
N LYS A 100 3.39 10.40 0.33
CA LYS A 100 3.20 11.43 -0.70
C LYS A 100 1.99 11.14 -1.58
N PHE A 101 1.59 9.87 -1.73
CA PHE A 101 0.39 9.54 -2.48
C PHE A 101 -0.86 10.14 -1.84
N GLU A 102 -0.90 10.25 -0.52
CA GLU A 102 -2.01 10.90 0.20
C GLU A 102 -2.10 12.39 -0.10
N GLU A 103 -1.01 13.04 -0.51
CA GLU A 103 -1.04 14.47 -0.89
C GLU A 103 -1.67 14.71 -2.26
N TYR A 104 -1.68 13.71 -3.15
CA TYR A 104 -2.27 13.84 -4.48
C TYR A 104 -3.78 13.71 -4.50
N PHE A 105 -4.36 13.10 -3.47
CA PHE A 105 -5.78 12.79 -3.40
C PHE A 105 -6.45 13.59 -2.29
N PRO A 106 -7.75 13.90 -2.42
CA PRO A 106 -8.51 14.45 -1.31
C PRO A 106 -8.32 13.55 -0.09
N ALA A 107 -8.10 14.16 1.08
CA ALA A 107 -8.03 13.40 2.33
C ALA A 107 -9.20 12.42 2.38
N LEU A 108 -8.91 11.16 2.74
CA LEU A 108 -9.91 10.21 3.20
C LEU A 108 -10.44 10.76 4.53
N ASP A 109 -11.22 11.84 4.50
CA ASP A 109 -11.79 12.42 5.71
C ASP A 109 -12.81 11.40 6.24
N GLU A 110 -12.47 10.85 7.40
CA GLU A 110 -13.36 10.07 8.27
C GLU A 110 -14.38 11.05 8.87
N ASP A 111 -15.55 11.17 8.24
CA ASP A 111 -16.79 11.49 8.95
C ASP A 111 -17.62 10.21 9.14
#